data_AF-E4QS99-F1
#
_entry.id   AF-E4QS99-F1
#
_cell.length_a   1.000
_cell.length_b   1.000
_cell.length_c   1.000
_cell.angle_alpha   90.00
_cell.angle_beta   90.00
_cell.angle_gamma   90.00
#
_symmetry.space_group_name_H-M   'P 1'
#
loop_
_entity.id
_entity.type
_entity.pdbx_description
1 polymer ?
#
loop_
_entity_poly.entity_id
_entity_poly.type
_entity_poly.pdbx_seq_one_letter_code
_entity_poly.pdbx_strand_id
1 'polypeptide(L)'
;MKFGKKEKKFHFGYWDEIQKLTIKSNSNIKDFYPYNEKTFDFHGFDRQKTAAVVENLIFELKNSKIRCINLISGIGFGHLYEQILDNLRSYEGQFKLDLHNPGLIRVCKN
;
A
#
# COMPACT_ATOMS: atom_id res chain seq x y z
N MET A 1 -34.97 -9.05 -24.65
CA MET A 1 -34.37 -7.90 -23.95
C MET A 1 -32.93 -8.22 -23.60
N LYS A 2 -31.93 -7.47 -24.11
CA LYS A 2 -30.52 -7.64 -23.73
C LYS A 2 -30.30 -6.88 -22.41
N PHE A 3 -30.14 -7.58 -21.29
CA PHE A 3 -29.74 -6.98 -20.03
C PHE A 3 -28.28 -6.52 -20.15
N GLY A 4 -28.06 -5.24 -20.41
CA GLY A 4 -26.75 -4.64 -20.22
C GLY A 4 -26.38 -4.74 -18.74
N LYS A 5 -25.36 -5.52 -18.40
CA LYS A 5 -24.78 -5.53 -17.04
C LYS A 5 -24.33 -4.09 -16.73
N LYS A 6 -25.05 -3.40 -15.85
CA LYS A 6 -24.53 -2.19 -15.20
C LYS A 6 -23.35 -2.62 -14.34
N GLU A 7 -22.14 -2.35 -14.82
CA GLU A 7 -20.94 -2.48 -14.00
C GLU A 7 -21.08 -1.51 -12.81
N LYS A 8 -21.22 -2.06 -11.60
CA LYS A 8 -21.09 -1.29 -10.38
C LYS A 8 -19.62 -0.90 -10.24
N LYS A 9 -19.31 0.37 -10.50
CA LYS A 9 -18.01 0.94 -10.14
C LYS A 9 -17.97 1.07 -8.63
N PHE A 10 -17.11 0.29 -7.99
CA PHE A 10 -16.80 0.46 -6.59
C PHE A 10 -15.85 1.66 -6.48
N HIS A 11 -16.21 2.63 -5.65
CA HIS A 11 -15.46 3.85 -5.45
C HIS A 11 -14.80 3.80 -4.08
N PHE A 12 -13.48 3.89 -4.09
CA PHE A 12 -12.61 3.86 -2.92
C PHE A 12 -11.86 5.18 -2.95
N GLY A 13 -12.22 6.12 -2.05
CA GLY A 13 -11.87 7.54 -2.22
C GLY A 13 -10.37 7.79 -2.40
N TYR A 14 -9.54 7.19 -1.55
CA TYR A 14 -8.07 7.32 -1.64
C TYR A 14 -7.50 6.51 -2.82
N TRP A 15 -8.05 5.34 -3.08
CA TRP A 15 -7.61 4.48 -4.18
C TRP A 15 -7.86 5.11 -5.56
N ASP A 16 -9.03 5.74 -5.73
CA ASP A 16 -9.42 6.43 -6.96
C ASP A 16 -8.47 7.62 -7.24
N GLU A 17 -7.98 8.30 -6.20
CA GLU A 17 -6.98 9.37 -6.31
C GLU A 17 -5.60 8.84 -6.68
N ILE A 18 -5.18 7.73 -6.06
CA ILE A 18 -3.88 7.10 -6.35
C ILE A 18 -3.84 6.57 -7.77
N GLN A 19 -4.91 5.92 -8.25
CA GLN A 19 -5.01 5.49 -9.65
C GLN A 19 -4.87 6.67 -10.62
N LYS A 20 -5.45 7.84 -10.32
CA LYS A 20 -5.28 9.06 -11.14
C LYS A 20 -3.84 9.58 -11.13
N LEU A 21 -3.13 9.46 -9.99
CA LEU A 21 -1.73 9.87 -9.87
C LEU A 21 -0.79 8.92 -10.62
N THR A 22 -1.06 7.61 -10.63
CA THR A 22 -0.19 6.64 -11.32
C THR A 22 -0.25 6.76 -12.84
N ILE A 23 -1.42 7.05 -13.42
CA ILE A 23 -1.57 7.19 -14.88
C ILE A 23 -0.69 8.32 -15.44
N LYS A 24 -0.26 9.27 -14.59
CA LYS A 24 0.67 10.35 -14.95
C LYS A 24 2.15 10.03 -14.70
N SER A 25 2.46 8.97 -13.96
CA SER A 25 3.81 8.64 -13.50
C SER A 25 4.47 7.61 -14.41
N ASN A 26 5.34 8.06 -15.33
CA ASN A 26 6.11 7.20 -16.22
C ASN A 26 7.44 6.77 -15.55
N SER A 27 7.35 6.15 -14.37
CA SER A 27 8.52 5.89 -13.52
C SER A 27 8.96 4.43 -13.60
N ASN A 28 10.22 4.20 -13.99
CA ASN A 28 10.84 2.87 -14.05
C ASN A 28 10.89 2.21 -12.66
N ILE A 29 10.31 1.00 -12.55
CA ILE A 29 10.25 0.20 -11.32
C ILE A 29 11.62 -0.03 -10.65
N LYS A 30 12.71 0.03 -11.42
CA LYS A 30 14.08 -0.19 -10.92
C LYS A 30 14.61 0.94 -10.02
N ASP A 31 14.01 2.12 -10.04
CA ASP A 31 14.47 3.27 -9.24
C ASP A 31 13.81 3.35 -7.84
N PHE A 32 12.82 2.50 -7.56
CA PHE A 32 12.06 2.52 -6.29
C PHE A 32 12.64 1.63 -5.17
N TYR A 33 13.61 0.77 -5.49
CA TYR A 33 14.18 -0.20 -4.54
C TYR A 33 15.71 -0.08 -4.44
N PRO A 34 16.25 1.01 -3.87
CA PRO A 34 17.66 1.05 -3.55
C PRO A 34 17.92 0.11 -2.34
N TYR A 35 18.52 -1.05 -2.61
CA TYR A 35 19.32 -1.91 -1.71
C TYR A 35 18.84 -2.15 -0.25
N ASN A 36 18.67 -3.44 0.11
CA ASN A 36 18.47 -3.98 1.48
C ASN A 36 17.17 -3.64 2.23
N GLU A 37 16.14 -3.16 1.54
CA GLU A 37 14.88 -2.82 2.19
C GLU A 37 13.96 -4.03 2.32
N LYS A 38 13.47 -4.27 3.54
CA LYS A 38 12.58 -5.38 3.82
C LYS A 38 11.26 -5.16 3.08
N THR A 39 10.91 -6.10 2.23
CA THR A 39 9.69 -6.07 1.42
C THR A 39 8.75 -7.17 1.89
N PHE A 40 7.47 -6.86 2.04
CA PHE A 40 6.45 -7.82 2.44
C PHE A 40 5.29 -7.81 1.46
N ASP A 41 4.85 -9.00 1.04
CA ASP A 41 3.77 -9.19 0.09
C ASP A 41 2.49 -9.66 0.81
N PHE A 42 1.41 -8.90 0.64
CA PHE A 42 0.09 -9.15 1.25
C PHE A 42 -0.88 -9.87 0.29
N HIS A 43 -0.46 -10.28 -0.91
CA HIS A 43 -1.34 -11.00 -1.83
C HIS A 43 -1.99 -12.23 -1.15
N GLY A 44 -3.31 -12.34 -1.30
CA GLY A 44 -4.09 -13.46 -0.75
C GLY A 44 -4.39 -13.34 0.75
N PHE A 45 -4.04 -12.23 1.40
CA PHE A 45 -4.42 -12.02 2.80
C PHE A 45 -5.83 -11.45 2.90
N ASP A 46 -6.54 -11.81 3.98
CA ASP A 46 -7.75 -11.12 4.38
C ASP A 46 -7.41 -9.84 5.17
N ARG A 47 -8.45 -9.06 5.52
CA ARG A 47 -8.29 -7.79 6.24
C ARG A 47 -7.71 -7.94 7.64
N GLN A 48 -8.14 -8.96 8.40
CA GLN A 48 -7.70 -9.15 9.79
C GLN A 48 -6.23 -9.57 9.85
N LYS A 49 -5.85 -10.50 8.97
CA LYS A 49 -4.46 -10.95 8.83
C LYS A 49 -3.57 -9.81 8.36
N THR A 50 -4.03 -9.01 7.40
CA THR A 50 -3.31 -7.81 6.94
C THR A 50 -3.05 -6.85 8.08
N ALA A 51 -4.08 -6.52 8.87
CA ALA A 51 -3.93 -5.62 10.00
C ALA A 51 -2.89 -6.11 11.01
N ALA A 52 -3.00 -7.36 11.47
CA ALA A 52 -2.06 -7.93 12.44
C ALA A 52 -0.61 -7.95 11.93
N VAL A 53 -0.41 -8.23 10.65
CA VAL A 53 0.92 -8.27 10.05
C VAL A 53 1.49 -6.87 9.86
N VAL A 54 0.69 -5.90 9.46
CA VAL A 54 1.13 -4.49 9.39
C VAL A 54 1.60 -4.01 10.76
N GLU A 55 0.85 -4.27 11.83
CA GLU A 55 1.25 -3.90 13.19
C GLU A 55 2.62 -4.48 13.58
N ASN A 56 2.83 -5.78 13.32
CA ASN A 56 4.10 -6.44 13.59
C ASN A 56 5.24 -5.85 12.77
N LEU A 57 5.04 -5.59 11.48
CA LEU A 57 6.06 -4.99 10.61
C LEU A 57 6.42 -3.58 11.05
N ILE A 58 5.46 -2.78 11.51
CA ILE A 58 5.72 -1.44 12.04
C ILE A 58 6.47 -1.52 13.36
N PHE A 59 6.09 -2.43 14.25
CA PHE A 59 6.84 -2.69 15.49
C PHE A 59 8.30 -3.09 15.21
N GLU A 60 8.52 -4.00 14.26
CA GLU A 60 9.86 -4.40 13.84
C GLU A 60 10.62 -3.25 13.19
N LEU A 61 9.97 -2.45 12.34
CA LEU A 61 10.58 -1.28 11.74
C LEU A 61 11.08 -0.35 12.83
N LYS A 62 10.25 0.04 13.81
CA LYS A 62 10.65 0.92 14.93
C LYS A 62 11.92 0.45 15.61
N ASN A 63 11.99 -0.85 15.91
CA ASN A 63 13.07 -1.45 16.72
C ASN A 63 14.27 -1.94 15.91
N SER A 64 14.25 -1.83 14.58
CA SER A 64 15.35 -2.27 13.72
C SER A 64 16.23 -1.11 13.25
N LYS A 65 17.41 -1.43 12.69
CA LYS A 65 18.26 -0.45 11.98
C LYS A 65 17.76 -0.15 10.55
N ILE A 66 16.69 -0.82 10.11
CA ILE A 66 16.11 -0.63 8.78
C ILE A 66 15.45 0.75 8.73
N ARG A 67 15.69 1.48 7.64
CA ARG A 67 15.14 2.83 7.44
C ARG A 67 13.75 2.80 6.83
N CYS A 68 13.52 1.91 5.87
CA CYS A 68 12.27 1.80 5.14
C CYS A 68 11.89 0.35 4.91
N ILE A 69 10.58 0.10 4.84
CA ILE A 69 9.99 -1.16 4.38
C ILE A 69 9.02 -0.90 3.24
N ASN A 70 8.87 -1.90 2.40
CA ASN A 70 8.00 -1.87 1.22
C ASN A 70 6.85 -2.86 1.45
N LEU A 71 5.61 -2.37 1.41
CA LEU A 71 4.39 -3.14 1.65
C LEU A 71 3.64 -3.31 0.33
N ILE A 72 3.70 -4.50 -0.26
CA ILE A 72 3.05 -4.80 -1.54
C ILE A 72 1.62 -5.26 -1.26
N SER A 73 0.65 -4.42 -1.64
CA SER A 73 -0.79 -4.69 -1.49
C SER A 73 -1.42 -5.25 -2.77
N GLY A 74 -0.72 -5.17 -3.90
CA GLY A 74 -1.25 -5.48 -5.22
C GLY A 74 -2.24 -4.42 -5.72
N ILE A 75 -2.56 -4.47 -7.02
CA ILE A 75 -3.41 -3.45 -7.65
C ILE A 75 -4.90 -3.76 -7.43
N GLY A 76 -5.34 -5.01 -7.66
CA GLY A 76 -6.67 -5.53 -7.31
C GLY A 76 -7.84 -4.52 -7.34
N PHE A 77 -8.68 -4.57 -6.29
CA PHE A 77 -9.75 -3.59 -6.02
C PHE A 77 -9.35 -2.55 -4.96
N GLY A 78 -8.07 -2.45 -4.59
CA GLY A 78 -7.60 -1.48 -3.59
C GLY A 78 -7.91 -1.81 -2.12
N HIS A 79 -8.68 -2.86 -1.80
CA HIS A 79 -9.08 -3.14 -0.41
C HIS A 79 -7.92 -3.35 0.56
N LEU A 80 -6.89 -4.09 0.14
CA LEU A 80 -5.69 -4.31 0.96
C LEU A 80 -4.89 -3.03 1.09
N TYR A 81 -4.80 -2.26 0.01
CA TYR A 81 -4.13 -0.97 0.00
C TYR A 81 -4.77 -0.02 1.04
N GLU A 82 -6.08 0.14 1.02
CA GLU A 82 -6.80 0.97 1.99
C GLU A 82 -6.68 0.44 3.41
N GLN A 83 -6.78 -0.87 3.61
CA GLN A 83 -6.60 -1.46 4.94
C GLN A 83 -5.21 -1.16 5.51
N ILE A 84 -4.15 -1.28 4.70
CA ILE A 84 -2.79 -0.96 5.13
C ILE A 84 -2.70 0.53 5.49
N LEU A 85 -3.27 1.42 4.68
CA LEU A 85 -3.29 2.86 5.01
C LEU A 85 -4.04 3.15 6.30
N ASP A 86 -5.22 2.57 6.51
CA ASP A 86 -6.02 2.76 7.73
C ASP A 86 -5.24 2.30 8.97
N ASN A 87 -4.53 1.18 8.90
CA ASN A 87 -3.63 0.74 9.97
C ASN A 87 -2.49 1.74 10.22
N LEU A 88 -1.87 2.26 9.15
CA LEU A 88 -0.75 3.20 9.26
C LEU A 88 -1.15 4.58 9.80
N ARG A 89 -2.43 4.98 9.71
CA ARG A 89 -2.92 6.26 10.27
C ARG A 89 -2.66 6.40 11.77
N SER A 90 -2.70 5.30 12.53
CA SER A 90 -2.37 5.31 13.97
C SER A 90 -0.92 5.72 14.25
N TYR A 91 -0.07 5.73 13.22
CA TYR A 91 1.34 6.08 13.28
C TYR A 91 1.67 7.34 12.48
N GLU A 92 0.66 8.15 12.16
CA GLU A 92 0.84 9.43 11.49
C GLU A 92 1.83 10.32 12.27
N GLY A 93 2.77 10.94 11.54
CA GLY A 93 3.84 11.75 12.14
C GLY A 93 5.04 10.96 12.69
N GLN A 94 4.97 9.63 12.80
CA GLN A 94 6.14 8.79 13.16
C GLN A 94 6.88 8.25 11.93
N PHE A 95 6.16 8.12 10.81
CA PHE A 95 6.69 7.62 9.56
C PHE A 95 6.31 8.52 8.39
N LYS A 96 7.18 8.53 7.38
CA LYS A 96 6.92 9.10 6.08
C LYS A 96 6.44 7.99 5.14
N LEU A 97 5.28 8.22 4.51
CA LEU A 97 4.70 7.32 3.53
C LEU A 97 5.02 7.81 2.11
N ASP A 98 5.44 6.89 1.26
CA ASP A 98 5.54 7.09 -0.19
C ASP A 98 4.50 6.19 -0.88
N LEU A 99 3.59 6.84 -1.60
CA LEU A 99 2.38 6.28 -2.21
C LEU A 99 2.40 6.38 -3.75
N HIS A 100 3.57 6.62 -4.36
CA HIS A 100 3.67 6.85 -5.81
C HIS A 100 3.27 5.62 -6.65
N ASN A 101 3.28 4.42 -6.07
CA ASN A 101 2.95 3.17 -6.75
C ASN A 101 1.64 2.57 -6.20
N PRO A 102 0.62 2.31 -7.04
CA PRO A 102 -0.68 1.81 -6.62
C PRO A 102 -0.60 0.37 -6.07
N GLY A 103 0.44 -0.40 -6.36
CA GLY A 103 0.60 -1.74 -5.78
C GLY A 103 1.46 -1.79 -4.52
N LEU A 104 2.00 -0.64 -4.08
CA LEU A 104 3.07 -0.57 -3.11
C LEU A 104 2.94 0.65 -2.20
N ILE A 105 3.01 0.41 -0.90
CA ILE A 105 3.13 1.47 0.10
C ILE A 105 4.53 1.35 0.70
N ARG A 106 5.32 2.41 0.57
CA ARG A 106 6.65 2.48 1.17
C ARG A 106 6.57 3.27 2.47
N VAL A 107 7.04 2.67 3.56
CA VAL A 107 6.99 3.24 4.92
C VAL A 107 8.42 3.47 5.39
N CYS A 108 8.77 4.72 5.68
CA CYS A 108 10.10 5.10 6.14
C CYS A 108 10.04 5.77 7.51
N LYS A 109 11.05 5.53 8.35
CA LYS A 109 11.25 6.35 9.56
C LYS A 109 11.50 7.81 9.17
N ASN A 110 10.99 8.72 9.98
CA ASN A 110 11.35 10.14 9.91
C ASN A 110 12.83 10.36 10.20
#